data_AF-A0A3D3JPL9-F1
#
_entry.id   AF-A0A3D3JPL9-F1
#
_cell.length_a   1.000
_cell.length_b   1.000
_cell.length_c   1.000
_cell.angle_alpha   90.00
_cell.angle_beta   90.00
_cell.angle_gamma   90.00
#
_symmetry.space_group_name_H-M   'P 1'
#
loop_
_entity.id
_entity.type
_entity.pdbx_description
1 polymer ?
#
loop_
_entity_poly.entity_id
_entity_poly.type
_entity_poly.pdbx_seq_one_letter_code
_entity_poly.pdbx_strand_id
1 'polypeptide(L)'
;MFRNLNAGNIFSTFGQTEAQGEPEEPDFDEDNEFLQRIREFNLRPREVRDYLDRFVIKQQEAKKVLSVAICDHYNHVRECLAKPNRKEEEYTKQNILLLGPTGVGKTYLMRCIAKLIGVPFVKADATKFSETGYVGHDVDDIVRDLIRVADNDLELAQYGIVYVDEIDKIATKKSGGNRDVSGRGVQINLLKLMEDTEVSIQSQTDLAGQMEAMMEMMHGGNKKKRTINTRHILFIVSGAFDGLAEQVK
;
A
#
# COMPACT_ATOMS: atom_id res chain seq x y z
N MET A 1 45.22 35.46 67.08
CA MET A 1 46.53 35.08 66.51
C MET A 1 46.25 34.29 65.23
N PHE A 2 46.77 34.78 64.08
CA PHE A 2 47.00 34.08 62.79
C PHE A 2 45.81 33.36 62.11
N ARG A 3 45.25 33.88 60.99
CA ARG A 3 45.70 33.90 59.56
C ARG A 3 44.85 32.92 58.73
N ASN A 4 44.18 33.47 57.68
CA ASN A 4 44.08 32.99 56.28
C ASN A 4 43.57 31.56 55.96
N LEU A 5 42.87 31.25 54.85
CA LEU A 5 42.36 31.93 53.65
C LEU A 5 41.55 30.86 52.87
N ASN A 6 40.47 31.26 52.17
CA ASN A 6 39.93 30.70 50.91
C ASN A 6 39.52 29.20 50.85
N ALA A 7 38.45 28.76 50.16
CA ALA A 7 37.61 29.32 49.11
C ALA A 7 36.27 28.57 49.08
N GLY A 8 35.24 29.18 48.48
CA GLY A 8 34.21 28.42 47.77
C GLY A 8 32.83 28.32 48.44
N ASN A 9 32.10 29.43 48.40
CA ASN A 9 30.68 29.55 48.00
C ASN A 9 30.08 28.32 47.26
N ILE A 10 28.79 28.00 47.27
CA ILE A 10 27.52 28.57 47.76
C ILE A 10 26.45 27.50 47.38
N PHE A 11 25.45 27.26 48.24
CA PHE A 11 24.13 26.66 47.95
C PHE A 11 24.02 25.31 47.21
N SER A 12 23.53 24.30 47.92
CA SER A 12 22.58 23.32 47.39
C SER A 12 21.71 22.72 48.51
N THR A 13 20.79 23.54 49.02
CA THR A 13 19.67 23.08 49.83
C THR A 13 18.40 23.28 49.01
N PHE A 14 17.73 22.18 48.68
CA PHE A 14 16.27 21.98 48.69
C PHE A 14 15.97 20.78 47.78
N GLY A 15 15.85 19.63 48.42
CA GLY A 15 15.30 18.43 47.81
C GLY A 15 13.78 18.45 47.81
N GLN A 16 13.25 17.54 46.99
CA GLN A 16 11.84 17.15 46.78
C GLN A 16 11.07 18.02 45.79
N THR A 17 11.20 17.65 44.51
CA THR A 17 10.12 17.79 43.52
C THR A 17 9.71 16.38 43.11
N GLU A 18 8.42 16.15 43.17
CA GLU A 18 7.71 14.91 42.86
C GLU A 18 8.16 14.32 41.52
N ALA A 19 8.43 13.01 41.51
CA ALA A 19 8.66 12.25 40.29
C ALA A 19 7.37 12.22 39.47
N GLN A 20 7.26 13.14 38.52
CA GLN A 20 6.29 13.05 37.43
C GLN A 20 6.67 11.82 36.60
N GLY A 21 5.79 10.82 36.60
CA GLY A 21 5.93 9.64 35.77
C GLY A 21 6.18 10.04 34.33
N GLU A 22 7.20 9.42 33.73
CA GLU A 22 7.41 9.46 32.29
C GLU A 22 6.09 9.05 31.61
N PRO A 23 5.66 9.73 30.53
CA PRO A 23 4.49 9.28 29.80
C PRO A 23 4.82 7.88 29.27
N GLU A 24 4.16 6.86 29.81
CA GLU A 24 4.16 5.52 29.24
C GLU A 24 3.81 5.68 27.76
N GLU A 25 4.75 5.31 26.88
CA GLU A 25 4.48 5.17 25.46
C GLU A 25 3.25 4.26 25.34
N PRO A 26 2.22 4.62 24.56
CA PRO A 26 1.03 3.79 24.47
C PRO A 26 1.45 2.40 23.99
N ASP A 27 1.18 1.39 24.81
CA ASP A 27 1.28 -0.02 24.43
C ASP A 27 0.47 -0.20 23.14
N PHE A 28 1.17 -0.40 22.01
CA PHE A 28 0.58 -0.64 20.69
C PHE A 28 0.11 -2.10 20.54
N ASP A 29 -0.46 -2.68 21.60
CA ASP A 29 -0.89 -4.09 21.63
C ASP A 29 -2.43 -4.23 21.61
N GLU A 30 -3.11 -3.43 20.78
CA GLU A 30 -4.33 -3.93 20.14
C GLU A 30 -3.90 -4.61 18.84
N ASP A 31 -3.60 -5.92 18.92
CA ASP A 31 -3.35 -6.77 17.76
C ASP A 31 -4.45 -6.52 16.71
N ASN A 32 -4.09 -5.83 15.63
CA ASN A 32 -5.00 -5.55 14.54
C ASN A 32 -5.53 -6.89 14.00
N GLU A 33 -6.84 -7.14 14.13
CA GLU A 33 -7.52 -8.39 13.71
C GLU A 33 -7.11 -8.81 12.28
N PHE A 34 -6.84 -7.83 11.42
CA PHE A 34 -6.40 -8.06 10.05
C PHE A 34 -4.97 -8.59 9.95
N LEU A 35 -4.03 -8.04 10.74
CA LEU A 35 -2.66 -8.55 10.78
C LEU A 35 -2.63 -9.97 11.34
N GLN A 36 -3.47 -10.26 12.34
CA GLN A 36 -3.63 -11.61 12.86
C GLN A 36 -4.11 -12.59 11.78
N ARG A 37 -5.09 -12.20 10.96
CA ARG A 37 -5.56 -13.02 9.82
C ARG A 37 -4.46 -13.33 8.81
N ILE A 38 -3.58 -12.38 8.54
CA ILE A 38 -2.44 -12.58 7.64
C ILE A 38 -1.41 -13.51 8.29
N ARG A 39 -1.10 -13.32 9.58
CA ARG A 39 -0.20 -14.20 10.34
C ARG A 39 -0.70 -15.64 10.41
N GLU A 40 -2.01 -15.82 10.47
CA GLU A 40 -2.68 -17.13 10.51
C GLU A 40 -3.04 -17.68 9.12
N PHE A 41 -2.73 -16.95 8.05
CA PHE A 41 -3.09 -17.34 6.69
C PHE A 41 -2.59 -18.75 6.36
N ASN A 42 -3.49 -19.68 6.07
CA ASN A 42 -3.15 -21.07 5.78
C ASN A 42 -4.04 -21.68 4.69
N LEU A 43 -4.74 -20.84 3.91
CA LEU A 43 -5.64 -21.29 2.86
C LEU A 43 -4.85 -21.99 1.75
N ARG A 44 -5.35 -23.14 1.31
CA ARG A 44 -4.84 -23.85 0.14
C ARG A 44 -5.48 -23.29 -1.13
N PRO A 45 -4.80 -23.35 -2.30
CA PRO A 45 -5.38 -22.88 -3.55
C PRO A 45 -6.74 -23.51 -3.89
N ARG A 46 -6.96 -24.77 -3.47
CA ARG A 46 -8.25 -25.44 -3.63
C ARG A 46 -9.36 -24.74 -2.84
N GLU A 47 -9.08 -24.31 -1.61
CA GLU A 47 -10.05 -23.66 -0.72
C GLU A 47 -10.41 -22.26 -1.23
N VAL A 48 -9.42 -21.51 -1.74
CA VAL A 48 -9.66 -20.22 -2.39
C VAL A 48 -10.54 -20.41 -3.63
N ARG A 49 -10.23 -21.39 -4.48
CA ARG A 49 -11.04 -21.68 -5.67
C ARG A 49 -12.47 -22.09 -5.30
N ASP A 50 -12.63 -23.01 -4.35
CA ASP A 50 -13.93 -23.51 -3.92
C ASP A 50 -14.78 -22.39 -3.28
N TYR A 51 -14.15 -21.41 -2.62
CA TYR A 51 -14.83 -20.18 -2.19
C TYR A 51 -15.28 -19.34 -3.38
N LEU A 52 -14.41 -19.08 -4.36
CA LEU A 52 -14.74 -18.29 -5.55
C LEU A 52 -15.83 -18.94 -6.41
N ASP A 53 -15.89 -20.28 -6.45
CA ASP A 53 -16.92 -21.05 -7.15
C ASP A 53 -18.34 -20.77 -6.64
N ARG A 54 -18.50 -20.33 -5.38
CA ARG A 54 -19.81 -19.99 -4.79
C ARG A 54 -20.36 -18.67 -5.32
N PHE A 55 -19.51 -17.79 -5.82
CA PHE A 55 -19.88 -16.42 -6.21
C PHE A 55 -19.75 -16.20 -7.72
N VAL A 56 -18.77 -16.83 -8.37
CA VAL A 56 -18.46 -16.62 -9.79
C VAL A 56 -18.60 -17.93 -10.57
N ILE A 57 -19.62 -17.96 -11.42
CA ILE A 57 -19.95 -19.10 -12.27
C ILE A 57 -19.04 -19.10 -13.51
N LYS A 58 -18.51 -20.27 -13.88
CA LYS A 58 -17.47 -20.44 -14.93
C LYS A 58 -16.17 -19.69 -14.57
N GLN A 59 -15.27 -19.45 -15.53
CA GLN A 59 -13.94 -18.87 -15.31
C GLN A 59 -12.98 -19.80 -14.53
N GLN A 60 -12.96 -21.08 -14.88
CA GLN A 60 -12.27 -22.12 -14.12
C GLN A 60 -10.74 -21.92 -14.12
N GLU A 61 -10.18 -21.60 -15.29
CA GLU A 61 -8.76 -21.30 -15.43
C GLU A 61 -8.37 -20.06 -14.64
N ALA A 62 -9.15 -18.97 -14.75
CA ALA A 62 -8.88 -17.74 -14.00
C ALA A 62 -8.92 -17.99 -12.48
N LYS A 63 -9.95 -18.68 -11.98
CA LYS A 63 -10.06 -19.01 -10.54
C LYS A 63 -8.90 -19.88 -10.07
N LYS A 64 -8.47 -20.87 -10.87
CA LYS A 64 -7.32 -21.72 -10.54
C LYS A 64 -6.03 -20.91 -10.43
N VAL A 65 -5.71 -20.11 -11.45
CA VAL A 65 -4.49 -19.29 -11.48
C VAL A 65 -4.48 -18.27 -10.35
N LEU A 66 -5.60 -17.55 -10.17
CA LEU A 66 -5.77 -16.59 -9.07
C LEU A 66 -5.56 -17.25 -7.71
N SER A 67 -6.14 -18.43 -7.50
CA SER A 67 -6.01 -19.13 -6.22
C SER A 67 -4.57 -19.49 -5.89
N VAL A 68 -3.78 -19.88 -6.90
CA VAL A 68 -2.35 -20.16 -6.71
C VAL A 68 -1.60 -18.87 -6.39
N ALA A 69 -1.77 -17.82 -7.22
CA ALA A 69 -1.04 -16.57 -7.06
C ALA A 69 -1.34 -15.88 -5.71
N ILE A 70 -2.60 -15.86 -5.27
CA ILE A 70 -3.00 -15.28 -3.98
C ILE A 70 -2.43 -16.08 -2.81
N CYS A 71 -2.50 -17.42 -2.87
CA CYS A 71 -1.89 -18.25 -1.83
C CYS A 71 -0.38 -18.05 -1.77
N ASP A 72 0.30 -17.97 -2.91
CA ASP A 72 1.74 -17.72 -2.96
C ASP A 72 2.11 -16.37 -2.33
N HIS A 73 1.42 -15.30 -2.74
CA HIS A 73 1.60 -13.95 -2.20
C HIS A 73 1.43 -13.89 -0.67
N TYR A 74 0.29 -14.38 -0.15
CA TYR A 74 0.01 -14.26 1.29
C TYR A 74 0.78 -15.27 2.16
N ASN A 75 1.18 -16.43 1.62
CA ASN A 75 2.13 -17.30 2.32
C ASN A 75 3.49 -16.63 2.45
N HIS A 76 3.96 -15.95 1.40
CA HIS A 76 5.20 -15.18 1.45
C HIS A 76 5.13 -14.03 2.46
N VAL A 77 4.06 -13.23 2.42
CA VAL A 77 3.83 -12.15 3.39
C VAL A 77 3.84 -12.67 4.83
N ARG A 78 3.14 -13.79 5.09
CA ARG A 78 3.14 -14.44 6.40
C ARG A 78 4.54 -14.85 6.85
N GLU A 79 5.35 -15.41 5.96
CA GLU A 79 6.73 -15.80 6.27
C GLU A 79 7.63 -14.59 6.58
N CYS A 80 7.46 -13.48 5.85
CA CYS A 80 8.15 -12.21 6.14
C CYS A 80 7.79 -11.67 7.53
N LEU A 81 6.48 -11.64 7.86
CA LEU A 81 6.00 -11.23 9.18
C LEU A 81 6.56 -12.12 10.31
N ALA A 82 6.70 -13.43 10.08
CA ALA A 82 7.20 -14.36 11.08
C ALA A 82 8.74 -14.30 11.26
N LYS A 83 9.49 -13.85 10.25
CA LYS A 83 10.96 -13.86 10.24
C LYS A 83 11.54 -12.55 9.68
N PRO A 84 11.44 -11.43 10.40
CA PRO A 84 11.92 -10.12 9.93
C PRO A 84 13.44 -10.09 9.68
N ASN A 85 14.22 -10.97 10.32
CA ASN A 85 15.69 -11.02 10.20
C ASN A 85 16.21 -11.93 9.07
N ARG A 86 15.36 -12.68 8.36
CA ARG A 86 15.81 -13.35 7.14
C ARG A 86 16.13 -12.23 6.17
N LYS A 87 17.41 -12.12 5.75
CA LYS A 87 17.81 -11.25 4.63
C LYS A 87 16.70 -11.37 3.61
N GLU A 88 16.02 -10.25 3.37
CA GLU A 88 15.03 -10.07 2.35
C GLU A 88 15.55 -10.73 1.08
N GLU A 89 15.20 -12.01 0.88
CA GLU A 89 15.46 -12.67 -0.38
C GLU A 89 14.78 -11.80 -1.43
N GLU A 90 15.36 -11.78 -2.63
CA GLU A 90 14.92 -10.94 -3.75
C GLU A 90 13.51 -11.38 -4.18
N TYR A 91 12.51 -11.03 -3.37
CA TYR A 91 11.13 -11.39 -3.55
C TYR A 91 10.55 -10.40 -4.54
N THR A 92 10.38 -10.89 -5.75
CA THR A 92 9.59 -10.19 -6.75
C THR A 92 8.14 -10.59 -6.54
N LYS A 93 7.31 -9.66 -6.03
CA LYS A 93 5.87 -9.90 -5.92
C LYS A 93 5.28 -10.21 -7.29
N GLN A 94 4.39 -11.19 -7.34
CA GLN A 94 3.75 -11.62 -8.58
C GLN A 94 2.48 -10.81 -8.82
N ASN A 95 2.62 -9.63 -9.41
CA ASN A 95 1.49 -8.84 -9.85
C ASN A 95 0.70 -9.58 -10.94
N ILE A 96 -0.63 -9.39 -10.97
CA ILE A 96 -1.52 -10.19 -11.81
C ILE A 96 -2.12 -9.31 -12.92
N LEU A 97 -2.10 -9.79 -14.17
CA LEU A 97 -2.83 -9.19 -15.29
C LEU A 97 -4.02 -10.07 -15.69
N LEU A 98 -5.23 -9.53 -15.57
CA LEU A 98 -6.47 -10.20 -15.96
C LEU A 98 -6.97 -9.71 -17.32
N LEU A 99 -7.03 -10.65 -18.25
CA LEU A 99 -7.55 -10.44 -19.60
C LEU A 99 -8.95 -11.02 -19.71
N GLY A 100 -9.85 -10.30 -20.35
CA GLY A 100 -11.14 -10.83 -20.77
C GLY A 100 -12.19 -9.75 -21.02
N PRO A 101 -13.32 -10.05 -21.68
CA PRO A 101 -14.33 -9.07 -22.04
C PRO A 101 -14.93 -8.33 -20.84
N THR A 102 -15.61 -7.22 -21.10
CA THR A 102 -16.41 -6.53 -20.08
C THR A 102 -17.56 -7.44 -19.60
N GLY A 103 -17.97 -7.28 -18.34
CA GLY A 103 -19.11 -8.01 -17.79
C GLY A 103 -18.88 -9.49 -17.39
N VAL A 104 -17.68 -10.06 -17.59
CA VAL A 104 -17.39 -11.47 -17.23
C VAL A 104 -17.09 -11.72 -15.75
N GLY A 105 -17.16 -10.69 -14.91
CA GLY A 105 -16.98 -10.80 -13.46
C GLY A 105 -15.57 -10.52 -12.94
N LYS A 106 -14.65 -9.94 -13.74
CA LYS A 106 -13.26 -9.62 -13.32
C LYS A 106 -13.20 -8.83 -12.00
N THR A 107 -13.88 -7.68 -11.94
CA THR A 107 -13.94 -6.86 -10.73
C THR A 107 -14.56 -7.61 -9.54
N TYR A 108 -15.58 -8.42 -9.79
CA TYR A 108 -16.30 -9.13 -8.74
C TYR A 108 -15.46 -10.26 -8.14
N LEU A 109 -14.68 -10.99 -8.97
CA LEU A 109 -13.69 -11.96 -8.50
C LEU A 109 -12.71 -11.31 -7.52
N MET A 110 -12.15 -10.14 -7.87
CA MET A 110 -11.16 -9.46 -7.02
C MET A 110 -11.73 -9.03 -5.68
N ARG A 111 -12.97 -8.51 -5.69
CA ARG A 111 -13.69 -8.18 -4.45
C ARG A 111 -13.93 -9.41 -3.58
N CYS A 112 -14.23 -10.56 -4.18
CA CYS A 112 -14.42 -11.81 -3.44
C CYS A 112 -13.11 -12.28 -2.80
N ILE A 113 -11.99 -12.18 -3.53
CA ILE A 113 -10.65 -12.52 -3.01
C ILE A 113 -10.31 -11.61 -1.82
N ALA A 114 -10.39 -10.29 -1.98
CA ALA A 114 -10.09 -9.36 -0.88
C ALA A 114 -10.92 -9.64 0.38
N LYS A 115 -12.21 -9.95 0.20
CA LYS A 115 -13.11 -10.33 1.31
C LYS A 115 -12.72 -11.66 1.95
N LEU A 116 -12.26 -12.64 1.17
CA LEU A 116 -11.82 -13.94 1.68
C LEU A 116 -10.56 -13.82 2.53
N ILE A 117 -9.57 -13.06 2.05
CA ILE A 117 -8.32 -12.85 2.77
C ILE A 117 -8.55 -11.90 3.97
N GLY A 118 -9.47 -10.95 3.83
CA GLY A 118 -9.74 -9.93 4.83
C GLY A 118 -8.65 -8.88 4.84
N VAL A 119 -8.41 -8.23 3.70
CA VAL A 119 -7.38 -7.17 3.55
C VAL A 119 -7.98 -5.92 2.93
N PRO A 120 -7.37 -4.74 3.15
CA PRO A 120 -7.79 -3.52 2.48
C PRO A 120 -7.81 -3.70 0.97
N PHE A 121 -8.85 -3.19 0.31
CA PHE A 121 -9.03 -3.32 -1.13
C PHE A 121 -9.46 -2.01 -1.75
N VAL A 122 -8.68 -1.55 -2.74
CA VAL A 122 -9.02 -0.39 -3.55
C VAL A 122 -9.22 -0.82 -4.99
N LYS A 123 -10.33 -0.36 -5.58
CA LYS A 123 -10.53 -0.39 -7.02
C LYS A 123 -10.22 1.00 -7.57
N ALA A 124 -9.35 1.04 -8.57
CA ALA A 124 -9.11 2.21 -9.40
C ALA A 124 -9.42 1.93 -10.88
N ASP A 125 -9.63 3.01 -11.63
CA ASP A 125 -9.84 2.99 -13.07
C ASP A 125 -8.67 3.73 -13.73
N ALA A 126 -7.94 3.05 -14.61
CA ALA A 126 -6.74 3.58 -15.23
C ALA A 126 -6.99 4.87 -16.02
N THR A 127 -8.22 5.06 -16.53
CA THR A 127 -8.58 6.25 -17.33
C THR A 127 -8.66 7.54 -16.53
N LYS A 128 -8.74 7.45 -15.19
CA LYS A 128 -8.83 8.61 -14.29
C LYS A 128 -7.48 9.22 -13.93
N PHE A 129 -6.39 8.53 -14.23
CA PHE A 129 -5.05 9.00 -13.91
C PHE A 129 -4.54 9.99 -14.96
N SER A 130 -3.76 10.96 -14.47
CA SER A 130 -3.04 11.91 -15.33
C SER A 130 -1.58 11.99 -14.89
N GLU A 131 -0.67 12.14 -15.85
CA GLU A 131 0.79 12.20 -15.58
C GLU A 131 1.18 13.40 -14.69
N THR A 132 0.49 14.52 -14.83
CA THR A 132 0.82 15.75 -14.11
C THR A 132 0.09 15.89 -12.78
N GLY A 133 -0.88 15.03 -12.47
CA GLY A 133 -1.77 15.17 -11.31
C GLY A 133 -2.56 16.49 -11.24
N TYR A 134 -2.43 17.37 -12.24
CA TYR A 134 -2.96 18.74 -12.21
C TYR A 134 -4.42 18.81 -12.71
N VAL A 135 -4.81 17.86 -13.55
CA VAL A 135 -6.19 17.70 -14.05
C VAL A 135 -6.50 16.19 -14.07
N GLY A 136 -6.61 15.58 -12.89
CA GLY A 136 -6.86 14.15 -12.73
C GLY A 136 -6.34 13.62 -11.40
N HIS A 137 -6.60 12.34 -11.10
CA HIS A 137 -6.00 11.67 -9.95
C HIS A 137 -4.51 11.38 -10.20
N ASP A 138 -3.69 11.51 -9.16
CA ASP A 138 -2.32 11.01 -9.17
C ASP A 138 -2.35 9.49 -8.97
N VAL A 139 -1.37 8.78 -9.53
CA VAL A 139 -1.26 7.33 -9.35
C VAL A 139 -0.97 6.99 -7.88
N ASP A 140 -0.21 7.86 -7.19
CA ASP A 140 0.06 7.72 -5.76
C ASP A 140 -1.22 7.80 -4.90
N ASP A 141 -2.28 8.45 -5.40
CA ASP A 141 -3.55 8.54 -4.68
C ASP A 141 -4.19 7.17 -4.45
N ILE A 142 -3.90 6.17 -5.28
CA ILE A 142 -4.41 4.80 -5.09
C ILE A 142 -3.92 4.22 -3.76
N VAL A 143 -2.65 4.48 -3.42
CA VAL A 143 -2.05 4.00 -2.19
C VAL A 143 -2.61 4.78 -0.99
N ARG A 144 -2.86 6.09 -1.17
CA ARG A 144 -3.52 6.91 -0.14
C ARG A 144 -4.95 6.44 0.12
N ASP A 145 -5.68 6.07 -0.93
CA ASP A 145 -7.02 5.49 -0.80
C ASP A 145 -6.96 4.13 -0.09
N LEU A 146 -5.89 3.35 -0.30
CA LEU A 146 -5.71 2.07 0.39
C LEU A 146 -5.49 2.28 1.90
N ILE A 147 -4.70 3.28 2.26
CA ILE A 147 -4.49 3.71 3.66
C ILE A 147 -5.82 4.16 4.28
N ARG A 148 -6.64 4.93 3.56
CA ARG A 148 -7.97 5.35 4.04
C ARG A 148 -8.89 4.16 4.29
N VAL A 149 -8.88 3.17 3.40
CA VAL A 149 -9.66 1.92 3.57
C VAL A 149 -9.12 1.06 4.71
N ALA A 150 -7.85 1.22 5.08
CA ALA A 150 -7.21 0.61 6.24
C ALA A 150 -7.35 1.46 7.52
N ASP A 151 -8.30 2.40 7.59
CA ASP A 151 -8.53 3.29 8.74
C ASP A 151 -7.28 4.09 9.19
N ASN A 152 -6.42 4.44 8.23
CA ASN A 152 -5.11 5.09 8.42
C ASN A 152 -4.03 4.23 9.10
N ASP A 153 -4.24 2.92 9.17
CA ASP A 153 -3.20 1.96 9.55
C ASP A 153 -2.26 1.70 8.37
N LEU A 154 -1.00 2.14 8.53
CA LEU A 154 0.03 1.98 7.51
C LEU A 154 0.56 0.57 7.41
N GLU A 155 0.64 -0.15 8.53
CA GLU A 155 1.12 -1.52 8.55
C GLU A 155 0.11 -2.42 7.83
N LEU A 156 -1.17 -2.25 8.12
CA LEU A 156 -2.24 -2.98 7.44
C LEU A 156 -2.30 -2.64 5.94
N ALA A 157 -2.18 -1.36 5.57
CA ALA A 157 -2.23 -0.93 4.17
C ALA A 157 -1.12 -1.58 3.31
N GLN A 158 0.05 -1.88 3.88
CA GLN A 158 1.16 -2.53 3.15
C GLN A 158 0.82 -3.93 2.63
N TYR A 159 -0.20 -4.59 3.20
CA TYR A 159 -0.61 -5.95 2.82
C TYR A 159 -1.93 -5.99 2.04
N GLY A 160 -2.43 -4.82 1.63
CA GLY A 160 -3.66 -4.67 0.87
C GLY A 160 -3.57 -5.11 -0.59
N ILE A 161 -4.71 -5.04 -1.27
CA ILE A 161 -4.87 -5.34 -2.69
C ILE A 161 -5.28 -4.06 -3.43
N VAL A 162 -4.54 -3.74 -4.48
CA VAL A 162 -4.88 -2.68 -5.42
C VAL A 162 -5.34 -3.32 -6.74
N TYR A 163 -6.57 -3.03 -7.14
CA TYR A 163 -7.13 -3.48 -8.41
C TYR A 163 -7.32 -2.31 -9.37
N VAL A 164 -6.60 -2.32 -10.49
CA VAL A 164 -6.66 -1.28 -11.53
C VAL A 164 -7.36 -1.83 -12.77
N ASP A 165 -8.53 -1.31 -13.09
CA ASP A 165 -9.32 -1.70 -14.26
C ASP A 165 -9.00 -0.82 -15.48
N GLU A 166 -9.44 -1.25 -16.67
CA GLU A 166 -9.30 -0.51 -17.93
C GLU A 166 -7.86 -0.14 -18.34
N ILE A 167 -6.88 -0.97 -17.99
CA ILE A 167 -5.47 -0.71 -18.33
C ILE A 167 -5.22 -0.67 -19.84
N ASP A 168 -6.06 -1.34 -20.64
CA ASP A 168 -6.01 -1.33 -22.10
C ASP A 168 -6.27 0.07 -22.69
N LYS A 169 -6.99 0.94 -21.97
CA LYS A 169 -7.32 2.29 -22.43
C LYS A 169 -6.12 3.23 -22.36
N ILE A 170 -5.21 3.02 -21.41
CA ILE A 170 -3.96 3.78 -21.31
C ILE A 170 -2.82 3.15 -22.13
N ALA A 171 -2.97 1.90 -22.56
CA ALA A 171 -1.98 1.16 -23.38
C ALA A 171 -2.04 1.50 -24.88
N THR A 172 -3.19 1.97 -25.37
CA THR A 172 -3.43 2.18 -26.81
C THR A 172 -2.74 3.46 -27.29
N LYS A 173 -1.81 3.36 -28.25
CA LYS A 173 -1.26 4.54 -28.96
C LYS A 173 -2.37 5.20 -29.78
N LYS A 174 -2.69 6.47 -29.54
CA LYS A 174 -3.53 7.25 -30.46
C LYS A 174 -2.83 7.30 -31.83
N SER A 175 -3.48 6.78 -32.87
CA SER A 175 -2.94 6.65 -34.23
C SER A 175 -2.74 7.98 -34.98
N GLY A 176 -2.69 9.12 -34.28
CA GLY A 176 -2.58 10.45 -34.88
C GLY A 176 -1.54 11.32 -34.19
N GLY A 177 -0.32 11.34 -34.73
CA GLY A 177 0.66 12.45 -34.75
C GLY A 177 1.20 13.06 -33.46
N ASN A 178 0.41 13.19 -32.40
CA ASN A 178 0.86 13.75 -31.12
C ASN A 178 1.44 12.64 -30.26
N ARG A 179 2.62 12.87 -29.69
CA ARG A 179 3.21 11.97 -28.68
C ARG A 179 2.18 11.80 -27.57
N ASP A 180 1.75 10.56 -27.32
CA ASP A 180 0.87 10.22 -26.19
C ASP A 180 1.69 10.32 -24.90
N VAL A 181 1.87 11.55 -24.41
CA VAL A 181 2.67 11.83 -23.20
C VAL A 181 1.90 11.32 -21.97
N SER A 182 0.59 11.58 -21.92
CA SER A 182 -0.27 11.26 -20.77
C SER A 182 -0.41 9.75 -20.50
N GLY A 183 -0.71 8.92 -21.50
CA GLY A 183 -0.92 7.47 -21.27
C GLY A 183 0.37 6.74 -20.87
N ARG A 184 1.50 7.12 -21.48
CA ARG A 184 2.82 6.56 -21.15
C ARG A 184 3.32 7.03 -19.78
N GLY A 185 3.11 8.29 -19.42
CA GLY A 185 3.44 8.82 -18.11
C GLY A 185 2.73 8.05 -17.00
N VAL A 186 1.42 7.78 -17.16
CA VAL A 186 0.64 6.97 -16.22
C VAL A 186 1.19 5.55 -16.11
N GLN A 187 1.53 4.88 -17.22
CA GLN A 187 2.13 3.54 -17.18
C GLN A 187 3.45 3.52 -16.41
N ILE A 188 4.34 4.49 -16.65
CA ILE A 188 5.62 4.59 -15.97
C ILE A 188 5.42 4.78 -14.47
N ASN A 189 4.47 5.61 -14.05
CA ASN A 189 4.18 5.82 -12.63
C ASN A 189 3.54 4.59 -11.98
N LEU A 190 2.63 3.90 -12.66
CA LEU A 190 2.07 2.62 -12.19
C LEU A 190 3.15 1.55 -12.01
N LEU A 191 4.11 1.44 -12.94
CA LEU A 191 5.21 0.49 -12.83
C LEU A 191 6.05 0.71 -11.56
N LYS A 192 6.38 1.97 -11.24
CA LYS A 192 7.09 2.31 -9.99
C LYS A 192 6.35 1.80 -8.75
N LEU A 193 5.03 2.03 -8.69
CA LEU A 193 4.21 1.55 -7.57
C LEU A 193 4.14 0.02 -7.48
N MET A 194 4.12 -0.66 -8.62
CA MET A 194 4.09 -2.12 -8.73
C MET A 194 5.43 -2.79 -8.38
N GLU A 195 6.52 -2.02 -8.30
CA GLU A 195 7.84 -2.47 -7.81
C GLU A 195 7.94 -2.22 -6.29
N ASP A 196 9.12 -1.87 -5.79
CA ASP A 196 9.37 -1.50 -4.40
C ASP A 196 9.61 0.02 -4.33
N THR A 197 8.56 0.78 -4.02
CA THR A 197 8.63 2.24 -3.91
C THR A 197 8.10 2.71 -2.57
N GLU A 198 8.78 3.69 -1.99
CA GLU A 198 8.31 4.45 -0.83
C GLU A 198 7.39 5.59 -1.30
N VAL A 199 6.11 5.52 -0.94
CA VAL A 199 5.11 6.54 -1.27
C VAL A 199 4.87 7.46 -0.08
N SER A 200 4.88 8.77 -0.32
CA SER A 200 4.55 9.76 0.71
C SER A 200 3.05 9.82 0.98
N ILE A 201 2.67 9.68 2.25
CA ILE A 201 1.27 9.70 2.69
C ILE A 201 0.67 11.10 2.53
N GLN A 202 1.48 12.15 2.71
CA GLN A 202 1.08 13.52 2.44
C GLN A 202 0.99 13.73 0.92
N SER A 203 -0.19 14.16 0.44
CA SER A 203 -0.39 14.57 -0.94
C SER A 203 0.23 15.93 -1.21
N GLN A 204 0.76 16.15 -2.42
CA GLN A 204 1.23 17.48 -2.86
C GLN A 204 0.11 18.53 -2.88
N THR A 205 -1.16 18.11 -2.92
CA THR A 205 -2.33 18.99 -3.00
C THR A 205 -2.93 19.32 -1.64
N ASP A 206 -2.45 18.71 -0.56
CA ASP A 206 -3.02 18.89 0.78
C ASP A 206 -2.46 20.16 1.43
N LEU A 207 -3.07 21.30 1.13
CA LEU A 207 -2.63 22.61 1.64
C LEU A 207 -2.69 22.66 3.17
N ALA A 208 -3.62 21.92 3.79
CA ALA A 208 -3.73 21.78 5.25
C ALA A 208 -2.55 20.97 5.81
N GLY A 209 -2.23 19.82 5.20
CA GLY A 209 -1.08 19.00 5.60
C GLY A 209 0.27 19.71 5.37
N GLN A 210 0.38 20.53 4.32
CA GLN A 210 1.54 21.39 4.09
C GLN A 210 1.64 22.55 5.09
N MET A 211 0.52 23.20 5.41
CA MET A 211 0.49 24.31 6.37
C MET A 211 0.78 23.81 7.79
N GLU A 212 0.27 22.64 8.16
CA GLU A 212 0.58 21.98 9.43
C GLU A 212 2.06 21.55 9.50
N ALA A 213 2.59 20.94 8.43
CA ALA A 213 4.01 20.60 8.34
C ALA A 213 4.93 21.84 8.35
N MET A 214 4.50 22.97 7.76
CA MET A 214 5.23 24.24 7.75
C MET A 214 5.21 24.93 9.12
N MET A 215 4.06 24.93 9.80
CA MET A 215 3.91 25.49 11.14
C MET A 215 4.73 24.70 12.16
N GLU A 216 4.78 23.37 12.05
CA GLU A 216 5.58 22.53 12.94
C GLU A 216 7.09 22.58 12.65
N MET A 217 7.51 22.72 11.38
CA MET A 217 8.92 22.97 11.04
C MET A 217 9.42 24.30 11.64
N MET A 218 8.58 25.33 11.68
CA MET A 218 8.89 26.59 12.36
C MET A 218 9.02 26.43 13.89
N HIS A 219 8.35 25.43 14.47
CA HIS A 219 8.38 25.12 15.90
C HIS A 219 9.45 24.08 16.29
N GLY A 220 10.38 23.73 15.38
CA GLY A 220 11.49 22.81 15.65
C GLY A 220 11.12 21.32 15.66
N GLY A 221 9.89 20.98 15.22
CA GLY A 221 9.42 19.60 15.10
C GLY A 221 9.90 18.95 13.80
N ASN A 222 10.76 17.94 13.92
CA ASN A 222 11.19 17.12 12.78
C ASN A 222 10.17 15.98 12.57
N LYS A 223 8.99 16.26 12.00
CA LYS A 223 8.04 15.20 11.63
C LYS A 223 8.68 14.41 10.47
N LYS A 224 9.12 13.18 10.73
CA LYS A 224 9.54 12.25 9.67
C LYS A 224 8.38 12.16 8.68
N LYS A 225 8.66 12.42 7.39
CA LYS A 225 7.70 12.13 6.32
C LYS A 225 7.29 10.67 6.49
N ARG A 226 6.04 10.43 6.89
CA ARG A 226 5.54 9.07 6.99
C ARG A 226 5.39 8.57 5.56
N THR A 227 6.11 7.50 5.24
CA THR A 227 6.06 6.82 3.96
C THR A 227 5.46 5.44 4.13
N ILE A 228 4.95 4.88 3.04
CA ILE A 228 4.49 3.50 2.96
C ILE A 228 5.26 2.79 1.85
N ASN A 229 5.72 1.58 2.14
CA ASN A 229 6.39 0.74 1.18
C ASN A 229 5.38 -0.11 0.39
N THR A 230 5.46 -0.11 -0.95
CA THR A 230 4.52 -0.85 -1.81
C THR A 230 4.93 -2.31 -2.10
N ARG A 231 6.04 -2.79 -1.54
CA ARG A 231 6.61 -4.14 -1.79
C ARG A 231 5.62 -5.27 -1.57
N HIS A 232 4.79 -5.20 -0.53
CA HIS A 232 3.84 -6.25 -0.15
C HIS A 232 2.39 -5.98 -0.61
N ILE A 233 2.14 -4.82 -1.22
CA ILE A 233 0.84 -4.50 -1.81
C ILE A 233 0.68 -5.31 -3.09
N LEU A 234 -0.38 -6.11 -3.17
CA LEU A 234 -0.65 -6.89 -4.37
C LEU A 234 -1.35 -6.02 -5.43
N PHE A 235 -0.71 -5.84 -6.58
CA PHE A 235 -1.34 -5.16 -7.72
C PHE A 235 -1.96 -6.17 -8.67
N ILE A 236 -3.24 -5.94 -8.98
CA ILE A 236 -4.00 -6.68 -9.96
C ILE A 236 -4.50 -5.69 -11.01
N VAL A 237 -4.02 -5.82 -12.23
CA VAL A 237 -4.44 -4.98 -13.36
C VAL A 237 -5.39 -5.76 -14.25
N SER A 238 -6.37 -5.11 -14.86
CA SER A 238 -7.24 -5.76 -15.85
C SER A 238 -7.56 -4.90 -17.05
N GLY A 239 -7.84 -5.56 -18.16
CA GLY A 239 -8.31 -4.92 -19.38
C GLY A 239 -9.09 -5.87 -20.27
N ALA A 240 -9.85 -5.31 -21.22
CA ALA A 240 -10.59 -6.10 -22.20
C ALA A 240 -9.68 -6.61 -23.32
N PHE A 241 -8.79 -5.75 -23.81
CA PHE A 241 -7.83 -6.04 -24.88
C PHE A 241 -8.50 -6.66 -26.12
N ASP A 242 -9.57 -6.03 -26.62
CA ASP A 242 -10.37 -6.56 -27.73
C ASP A 242 -9.55 -6.86 -29.00
N GLY A 243 -8.47 -6.08 -29.25
CA GLY A 243 -7.57 -6.26 -30.39
C GLY A 243 -6.46 -7.32 -30.20
N LEU A 244 -6.32 -7.92 -29.01
CA LEU A 244 -5.26 -8.90 -28.75
C LEU A 244 -5.50 -10.21 -29.53
N ALA A 245 -6.77 -10.60 -29.70
CA ALA A 245 -7.15 -11.79 -30.44
C ALA A 245 -6.72 -11.75 -31.92
N GLU A 246 -6.57 -10.54 -32.49
CA GLU A 246 -6.13 -10.36 -33.88
C GLU A 246 -4.60 -10.42 -34.03
N GLN A 247 -3.86 -10.16 -32.94
CA GLN A 247 -2.39 -10.09 -32.93
C GLN A 247 -1.73 -11.42 -32.56
N VAL A 248 -2.45 -12.29 -31.84
CA VAL A 248 -2.00 -13.65 -31.51
C VAL A 248 -2.49 -14.59 -32.60
N LYS A 249 -1.73 -14.72 -33.69
CA LYS A 249 -1.91 -15.77 -34.71
C LYS A 249 -1.09 -17.00 -34.39
#